data_AF-A0A832ZHZ7-F1
#
_entry.id   AF-A0A832ZHZ7-F1
#
_cell.length_a   1.000
_cell.length_b   1.000
_cell.length_c   1.000
_cell.angle_alpha   90.00
_cell.angle_beta   90.00
_cell.angle_gamma   90.00
#
_symmetry.space_group_name_H-M   'P 1'
#
loop_
_entity.id
_entity.type
_entity.pdbx_description
1 polymer ?
#
loop_
_entity_poly.entity_id
_entity_poly.type
_entity_poly.pdbx_seq_one_letter_code
_entity_poly.pdbx_strand_id
1 'polypeptide(L)'
;MGAFFIAPPKKDRETMTPRNAYLFSNSEEVKRVFPNLFSENNVIVITRKNPRTFPVGDNMIIYWITRIEECSICDGSRIFTISPTKMDILINPITKGLKQGYNVVYIDAFEYLMLENGFESAFKFLLSLKDRAWRRMEP
;
A
#
# COMPACT_ATOMS: atom_id res chain seq x y z
N MET A 1 -13.44 17.14 0.02
CA MET A 1 -12.51 15.99 -0.03
C MET A 1 -11.14 16.51 -0.45
N GLY A 2 -10.19 16.63 0.47
CA GLY A 2 -8.82 17.06 0.15
C GLY A 2 -8.14 15.98 -0.68
N ALA A 3 -7.56 16.34 -1.82
CA ALA A 3 -6.78 15.40 -2.61
C ALA A 3 -5.52 15.03 -1.83
N PHE A 4 -5.35 13.76 -1.47
CA PHE A 4 -4.08 13.24 -0.97
C PHE A 4 -3.02 13.47 -2.06
N PHE A 5 -2.14 14.45 -1.85
CA PHE A 5 -1.05 14.72 -2.76
C PHE A 5 0.01 13.65 -2.57
N ILE A 6 0.21 12.83 -3.59
CA ILE A 6 1.24 11.81 -3.59
C ILE A 6 2.40 12.36 -4.40
N ALA A 7 3.53 12.59 -3.74
CA ALA A 7 4.76 12.91 -4.42
C ALA A 7 5.34 11.64 -5.08
N PRO A 8 6.06 11.76 -6.20
CA PRO A 8 6.78 10.62 -6.77
C PRO A 8 7.84 10.09 -5.77
N PRO A 9 8.23 8.80 -5.88
CA PRO A 9 9.36 8.27 -5.12
C PRO A 9 10.66 8.91 -5.62
N LYS A 10 11.70 8.93 -4.78
CA LYS A 10 13.03 9.48 -5.14
C LYS A 10 13.97 8.44 -5.75
N LYS A 11 13.72 7.15 -5.54
CA LYS A 11 14.57 6.07 -6.03
C LYS A 11 14.21 5.65 -7.45
N ASP A 12 15.16 5.80 -8.35
CA ASP A 12 15.13 5.18 -9.67
C ASP A 12 15.34 3.66 -9.54
N ARG A 13 14.61 2.89 -10.35
CA ARG A 13 14.60 1.40 -10.28
C ARG A 13 15.97 0.82 -10.64
N GLU A 14 16.48 -0.10 -9.81
CA GLU A 14 17.61 -0.96 -10.19
C GLU A 14 17.19 -2.38 -10.60
N THR A 15 16.10 -2.93 -10.05
CA THR A 15 15.67 -4.32 -10.35
C THR A 15 14.15 -4.44 -10.49
N MET A 16 13.72 -5.03 -11.60
CA MET A 16 12.31 -5.34 -11.86
C MET A 16 12.02 -6.74 -11.29
N THR A 17 11.55 -6.81 -10.04
CA THR A 17 10.94 -8.04 -9.53
C THR A 17 9.86 -8.51 -10.51
N PRO A 18 9.77 -9.80 -10.85
CA PRO A 18 8.76 -10.29 -11.78
C PRO A 18 7.36 -9.88 -11.30
N ARG A 19 6.56 -9.39 -12.24
CA ARG A 19 5.25 -8.77 -12.00
C ARG A 19 4.24 -9.84 -11.58
N ASN A 20 4.19 -10.12 -10.29
CA ASN A 20 3.43 -11.23 -9.72
C ASN A 20 2.65 -10.78 -8.49
N ALA A 21 1.63 -11.57 -8.13
CA ALA A 21 0.95 -11.47 -6.85
C ALA A 21 1.43 -12.62 -5.94
N TYR A 22 1.69 -12.30 -4.68
CA TYR A 22 2.11 -13.27 -3.67
C TYR A 22 1.16 -13.19 -2.47
N LEU A 23 0.82 -14.34 -1.90
CA LEU A 23 0.07 -14.45 -0.67
C LEU A 23 0.94 -15.24 0.33
N PHE A 24 1.12 -14.67 1.52
CA PHE A 24 1.89 -15.26 2.60
C PHE A 24 1.01 -15.38 3.84
N SER A 25 1.23 -16.40 4.65
CA SER A 25 0.47 -16.60 5.89
C SER A 25 0.97 -15.72 7.04
N ASN A 26 2.18 -15.17 6.94
CA ASN A 26 2.76 -14.30 7.96
C ASN A 26 3.85 -13.37 7.39
N SER A 27 4.22 -12.34 8.14
CA SER A 27 5.22 -11.36 7.70
C SER A 27 6.67 -11.86 7.74
N GLU A 28 6.98 -12.91 8.51
CA GLU A 28 8.34 -13.46 8.56
C GLU A 28 8.69 -14.20 7.26
N GLU A 29 7.72 -14.88 6.65
CA GLU A 29 7.89 -15.46 5.32
C GLU A 29 8.16 -14.40 4.25
N VAL A 30 7.46 -13.25 4.32
CA VAL A 30 7.72 -12.12 3.41
C VAL A 30 9.16 -11.66 3.54
N LYS A 31 9.68 -11.48 4.76
CA LYS A 31 11.08 -11.09 4.99
C LYS A 31 12.07 -12.14 4.50
N ARG A 32 11.74 -13.43 4.63
CA ARG A 32 12.61 -14.52 4.16
C ARG A 32 12.69 -14.57 2.63
N VAL A 33 11.57 -14.38 1.93
CA VAL A 33 11.50 -14.43 0.46
C VAL A 33 11.95 -13.12 -0.17
N PHE A 34 11.64 -11.98 0.47
CA PHE A 34 11.96 -10.63 0.01
C PHE A 34 12.64 -9.82 1.14
N PRO A 35 13.88 -10.17 1.53
CA PRO A 35 14.57 -9.51 2.65
C PRO A 35 14.76 -8.00 2.46
N ASN A 36 14.91 -7.57 1.20
CA ASN A 36 15.14 -6.18 0.84
C ASN A 36 13.88 -5.48 0.30
N LEU A 37 12.68 -6.02 0.56
CA LEU A 37 11.42 -5.51 -0.02
C LEU A 37 11.28 -3.99 0.16
N PHE A 38 11.50 -3.49 1.37
CA PHE A 38 11.30 -2.08 1.71
C PHE A 38 12.49 -1.17 1.41
N SER A 39 13.70 -1.72 1.29
CA SER A 39 14.92 -0.94 0.99
C SER A 39 15.19 -0.81 -0.51
N GLU A 40 14.79 -1.81 -1.29
CA GLU A 40 15.04 -1.85 -2.74
C GLU A 40 13.91 -1.30 -3.60
N ASN A 41 12.70 -1.15 -3.04
CA ASN A 41 11.50 -0.81 -3.82
C ASN A 41 10.82 0.48 -3.36
N ASN A 42 9.99 1.01 -4.25
CA ASN A 42 9.07 2.10 -4.00
C ASN A 42 7.72 1.50 -3.56
N VAL A 43 7.47 1.47 -2.26
CA VAL A 43 6.40 0.63 -1.67
C VAL A 43 5.21 1.47 -1.22
N ILE A 44 4.02 1.02 -1.58
CA ILE A 44 2.76 1.45 -0.97
C ILE A 44 2.34 0.39 0.04
N VAL A 45 2.22 0.77 1.31
CA VAL A 45 1.89 -0.08 2.44
C VAL A 45 0.44 0.17 2.85
N ILE A 46 -0.35 -0.89 2.98
CA ILE A 46 -1.69 -0.84 3.58
C ILE A 46 -1.66 -1.72 4.83
N THR A 47 -1.66 -1.09 6.00
CA THR A 47 -1.35 -1.78 7.26
C THR A 47 -2.21 -1.37 8.43
N ARG A 48 -2.36 -2.28 9.40
CA ARG A 48 -2.89 -1.99 10.74
C ARG A 48 -1.79 -1.67 11.75
N LYS A 49 -0.56 -2.07 11.45
CA LYS A 49 0.58 -1.90 12.35
C LYS A 49 0.90 -0.42 12.53
N ASN A 50 1.49 -0.08 13.68
CA ASN A 50 1.92 1.28 13.94
C ASN A 50 2.91 1.71 12.83
N PRO A 51 2.67 2.82 12.12
CA PRO A 51 3.53 3.27 11.02
C PRO A 51 5.01 3.44 11.41
N ARG A 52 5.29 3.69 12.69
CA ARG A 52 6.65 3.79 13.24
C ARG A 52 7.45 2.48 13.16
N THR A 53 6.80 1.34 12.88
CA THR A 53 7.50 0.05 12.69
C THR A 53 8.10 -0.11 11.30
N PHE A 54 7.83 0.82 10.37
CA PHE A 54 8.36 0.81 9.01
C PHE A 54 9.49 1.82 8.87
N PRO A 55 10.49 1.56 8.01
CA PRO A 55 11.52 2.54 7.68
C PRO A 55 10.88 3.68 6.86
N VAL A 56 10.43 4.73 7.54
CA VAL A 56 9.77 5.88 6.89
C VAL A 56 10.80 6.62 6.03
N GLY A 57 10.45 6.84 4.76
CA GLY A 57 11.29 7.55 3.80
C GLY A 57 10.54 7.91 2.52
N ASP A 58 11.18 8.66 1.62
CA ASP A 58 10.56 9.20 0.40
C ASP A 58 10.04 8.14 -0.59
N ASN A 59 10.48 6.89 -0.45
CA ASN A 59 10.10 5.78 -1.32
C ASN A 59 8.94 4.96 -0.76
N MET A 60 8.31 5.43 0.32
CA MET A 60 7.22 4.72 0.99
C MET A 60 5.98 5.60 1.15
N ILE A 61 4.81 5.01 0.92
CA ILE A 61 3.52 5.57 1.33
C ILE A 61 2.88 4.57 2.29
N ILE A 62 2.37 5.05 3.42
CA ILE A 62 1.70 4.20 4.40
C ILE A 62 0.24 4.63 4.52
N TYR A 63 -0.68 3.78 4.09
CA TYR A 63 -2.10 3.86 4.44
C TYR A 63 -2.32 3.06 5.71
N TRP A 64 -2.42 3.77 6.83
CA TRP A 64 -2.64 3.20 8.15
C TRP A 64 -4.14 3.03 8.41
N ILE A 65 -4.62 1.79 8.39
CA ILE A 65 -6.02 1.47 8.60
C ILE A 65 -6.34 1.57 10.09
N THR A 66 -7.04 2.61 10.52
CA THR A 66 -7.30 2.87 11.95
C THR A 66 -8.64 3.52 12.19
N ARG A 67 -9.17 3.36 13.41
CA ARG A 67 -10.37 4.07 13.88
C ARG A 67 -10.03 5.39 14.60
N ILE A 68 -8.74 5.65 14.80
CA ILE A 68 -8.25 6.94 15.32
C ILE A 68 -8.56 8.01 14.28
N GLU A 69 -8.87 9.24 14.73
CA GLU A 69 -9.23 10.36 13.86
C GLU A 69 -8.26 10.53 12.67
N GLU A 70 -8.85 10.93 11.53
CA GLU A 70 -8.13 11.03 10.26
C GLU A 70 -7.05 12.12 10.31
N CYS A 71 -5.80 11.73 10.57
CA CYS A 71 -4.61 12.52 10.31
C CYS A 71 -4.08 12.23 8.89
N SER A 72 -4.00 13.26 8.06
CA SER A 72 -3.49 13.17 6.68
C SER A 72 -1.97 13.32 6.58
N ILE A 73 -1.32 13.90 7.60
CA ILE A 73 0.13 14.15 7.65
C ILE A 73 0.56 14.06 9.12
N CYS A 74 0.97 12.87 9.56
CA CYS A 74 1.74 12.79 10.78
C CYS A 74 3.17 13.25 10.46
N ASP A 75 3.50 14.50 10.81
CA ASP A 75 4.88 14.98 10.93
C ASP A 75 5.71 14.92 9.62
N GLY A 76 5.20 15.49 8.52
CA GLY A 76 5.90 15.55 7.22
C GLY A 76 6.09 14.19 6.52
N SER A 77 5.58 13.11 7.11
CA SER A 77 5.71 11.74 6.61
C SER A 77 4.54 11.39 5.67
N ARG A 78 4.78 10.59 4.62
CA ARG A 78 3.76 10.10 3.65
C ARG A 78 2.84 9.04 4.28
N ILE A 79 2.28 9.34 5.45
CA ILE A 79 1.45 8.46 6.27
C ILE A 79 0.04 9.05 6.30
N PHE A 80 -0.92 8.25 5.85
CA PHE A 80 -2.33 8.61 5.76
C PHE A 80 -3.13 7.65 6.62
N THR A 81 -3.86 8.19 7.59
CA THR A 81 -4.84 7.39 8.33
C THR A 81 -6.10 7.20 7.49
N ILE A 82 -6.65 5.98 7.52
CA ILE A 82 -7.81 5.60 6.73
C ILE A 82 -8.75 4.80 7.62
N SER A 83 -10.01 5.24 7.72
CA SER A 83 -11.04 4.43 8.38
C SER A 83 -11.18 3.07 7.69
N PRO A 84 -11.28 1.94 8.42
CA PRO A 84 -11.47 0.64 7.80
C PRO A 84 -12.71 0.55 6.91
N THR A 85 -13.76 1.31 7.23
CA THR A 85 -15.02 1.35 6.46
C THR A 85 -14.94 2.18 5.18
N LYS A 86 -13.82 2.87 4.95
CA LYS A 86 -13.59 3.71 3.75
C LYS A 86 -12.56 3.05 2.81
N MET A 87 -12.58 1.73 2.71
CA MET A 87 -11.61 0.96 1.91
C MET A 87 -11.59 1.37 0.42
N ASP A 88 -12.73 1.75 -0.12
CA ASP A 88 -12.93 2.18 -1.51
C ASP A 88 -12.09 3.42 -1.87
N ILE A 89 -11.86 4.33 -0.91
CA ILE A 89 -11.10 5.57 -1.15
C ILE A 89 -9.62 5.29 -1.44
N LEU A 90 -9.10 4.10 -1.11
CA LEU A 90 -7.71 3.70 -1.33
C LEU A 90 -7.40 3.46 -2.82
N ILE A 91 -8.40 3.10 -3.63
CA ILE A 91 -8.18 2.71 -5.04
C ILE A 91 -7.52 3.83 -5.84
N ASN A 92 -8.09 5.04 -5.79
CA ASN A 92 -7.60 6.18 -6.56
C ASN A 92 -6.16 6.59 -6.17
N PRO A 93 -5.84 6.83 -4.88
CA PRO A 93 -4.49 7.23 -4.49
C PRO A 93 -3.46 6.12 -4.76
N ILE A 94 -3.78 4.84 -4.55
CA ILE A 94 -2.86 3.74 -4.93
C ILE A 94 -2.59 3.75 -6.43
N THR A 95 -3.64 3.91 -7.25
CA THR A 95 -3.49 3.99 -8.71
C THR A 95 -2.60 5.14 -9.14
N LYS A 96 -2.73 6.30 -8.49
CA LYS A 96 -1.86 7.46 -8.73
C LYS A 96 -0.41 7.17 -8.34
N GLY A 97 -0.16 6.58 -7.17
CA GLY A 97 1.18 6.18 -6.75
C GLY A 97 1.83 5.20 -7.73
N LEU A 98 1.10 4.17 -8.18
CA LEU A 98 1.57 3.24 -9.21
C LEU A 98 1.95 3.94 -10.53
N LYS A 99 1.17 4.96 -10.93
CA LYS A 99 1.50 5.78 -12.11
C LYS A 99 2.77 6.61 -11.89
N GLN A 100 2.99 7.10 -10.69
CA GLN A 100 4.14 7.92 -10.31
C GLN A 100 5.45 7.16 -10.08
N GLY A 101 5.45 5.81 -10.11
CA GLY A 101 6.66 5.00 -10.02
C GLY A 101 6.77 4.12 -8.78
N TYR A 102 5.75 4.11 -7.92
CA TYR A 102 5.63 3.05 -6.90
C TYR A 102 5.40 1.71 -7.59
N ASN A 103 6.13 0.68 -7.17
CA ASN A 103 6.21 -0.60 -7.87
C ASN A 103 5.74 -1.80 -7.03
N VAL A 104 5.51 -1.61 -5.73
CA VAL A 104 5.03 -2.66 -4.83
C VAL A 104 3.82 -2.13 -4.04
N VAL A 105 2.77 -2.95 -3.97
CA VAL A 105 1.67 -2.75 -3.02
C VAL A 105 1.74 -3.88 -2.00
N TYR A 106 2.09 -3.56 -0.76
CA TYR A 106 2.15 -4.48 0.36
C TYR A 106 0.89 -4.29 1.22
N ILE A 107 0.18 -5.38 1.51
CA ILE A 107 -1.09 -5.36 2.25
C ILE A 107 -1.01 -6.40 3.37
N ASP A 108 -1.03 -5.95 4.63
CA ASP A 108 -1.22 -6.84 5.79
C ASP A 108 -2.46 -6.50 6.63
N ALA A 109 -3.25 -5.52 6.19
CA ALA A 109 -4.53 -5.16 6.80
C ALA A 109 -5.74 -5.88 6.18
N PHE A 110 -5.55 -6.81 5.24
CA PHE A 110 -6.65 -7.35 4.43
C PHE A 110 -7.72 -8.05 5.27
N GLU A 111 -7.32 -8.89 6.23
CA GLU A 111 -8.26 -9.57 7.13
C GLU A 111 -9.13 -8.58 7.90
N TYR A 112 -8.52 -7.48 8.38
CA TYR A 112 -9.26 -6.46 9.10
C TYR A 112 -10.24 -5.69 8.19
N LEU A 113 -9.82 -5.35 6.97
CA LEU A 113 -10.71 -4.74 5.98
C LEU A 113 -11.88 -5.66 5.62
N MET A 114 -11.62 -6.97 5.53
CA MET A 114 -12.63 -7.99 5.29
C MET A 114 -13.63 -8.11 6.43
N LEU A 115 -13.17 -8.06 7.68
CA LEU A 115 -14.07 -8.08 8.85
C LEU A 115 -14.98 -6.85 8.90
N GLU A 116 -14.46 -5.68 8.56
CA GLU A 116 -15.20 -4.41 8.67
C GLU A 116 -16.14 -4.14 7.48
N ASN A 117 -15.82 -4.67 6.28
CA ASN A 117 -16.58 -4.40 5.05
C ASN A 117 -17.29 -5.63 4.47
N GLY A 118 -17.05 -6.81 5.04
CA GLY A 118 -17.50 -8.10 4.50
C GLY A 118 -16.61 -8.65 3.39
N PHE A 119 -16.66 -9.98 3.23
CA PHE A 119 -15.84 -10.72 2.27
C PHE A 119 -15.98 -10.22 0.83
N GLU A 120 -17.21 -10.07 0.34
CA GLU A 120 -17.46 -9.70 -1.06
C GLU A 120 -16.86 -8.33 -1.40
N SER A 121 -17.04 -7.34 -0.53
CA SER A 121 -16.51 -5.98 -0.73
C SER A 121 -14.98 -5.99 -0.71
N ALA A 122 -14.37 -6.63 0.30
CA ALA A 122 -12.92 -6.73 0.42
C ALA A 122 -12.28 -7.49 -0.75
N PHE A 123 -12.90 -8.58 -1.20
CA PHE A 123 -12.40 -9.34 -2.33
C PHE A 123 -12.49 -8.55 -3.64
N LYS A 124 -13.59 -7.83 -3.90
CA LYS A 124 -13.72 -6.91 -5.05
C LYS A 124 -12.66 -5.81 -5.02
N PHE A 125 -12.34 -5.27 -3.84
CA PHE A 125 -11.26 -4.31 -3.65
C PHE A 125 -9.89 -4.90 -4.02
N LEU A 126 -9.58 -6.11 -3.55
CA LEU A 126 -8.30 -6.78 -3.86
C LEU A 126 -8.15 -7.05 -5.37
N LEU A 127 -9.21 -7.57 -6.01
CA LEU A 127 -9.22 -7.79 -7.46
C LEU A 127 -9.03 -6.47 -8.22
N SER A 128 -9.73 -5.42 -7.79
CA SER A 128 -9.59 -4.07 -8.32
C SER A 128 -8.15 -3.54 -8.24
N LEU A 129 -7.48 -3.75 -7.12
CA LEU A 129 -6.07 -3.36 -6.97
C LEU A 129 -5.15 -4.17 -7.89
N LYS A 130 -5.32 -5.49 -7.92
CA LYS A 130 -4.55 -6.38 -8.79
C LYS A 130 -4.65 -5.94 -10.25
N ASP A 131 -5.87 -5.69 -10.73
CA ASP A 131 -6.10 -5.30 -12.14
C ASP A 131 -5.46 -3.96 -12.48
N ARG A 132 -5.39 -3.02 -11.54
CA ARG A 132 -4.76 -1.71 -11.76
C ARG A 132 -3.24 -1.77 -11.68
N ALA A 133 -2.71 -2.57 -10.76
CA ALA A 133 -1.29 -2.93 -10.75
C ALA A 133 -0.89 -3.61 -12.06
N TRP A 134 -1.77 -4.45 -12.61
CA TRP A 134 -1.60 -5.10 -13.91
C TRP A 134 -1.75 -4.15 -15.10
N ARG A 135 -2.67 -3.18 -15.09
CA ARG A 135 -2.86 -2.26 -16.24
C ARG A 135 -1.77 -1.21 -16.40
N ARG A 136 -0.99 -0.90 -15.35
CA ARG A 136 0.27 -0.13 -15.49
C ARG A 136 1.31 -0.88 -16.37
N MET A 137 1.03 -2.14 -16.72
CA MET A 137 1.95 -3.09 -17.36
C MET A 137 1.79 -3.19 -18.87
N GLU A 138 0.78 -2.56 -19.48
CA GLU A 138 0.65 -2.41 -20.93
C GLU A 138 1.37 -1.12 -21.39
N PRO A 139 2.20 -1.20 -22.44
CA PRO A 139 2.95 -0.06 -22.99
C PRO A 139 2.03 1.01 -23.59
#